data_AF-A0A0F2P8Z6-F1
#
_entry.id   AF-A0A0F2P8Z6-F1
#
_cell.length_a   1.000
_cell.length_b   1.000
_cell.length_c   1.000
_cell.angle_alpha   90.00
_cell.angle_beta   90.00
_cell.angle_gamma   90.00
#
_symmetry.space_group_name_H-M   'P 1'
#
loop_
_entity.id
_entity.type
_entity.pdbx_description
1 polymer ?
#
loop_
_entity_poly.entity_id
_entity_poly.type
_entity_poly.pdbx_seq_one_letter_code
_entity_poly.pdbx_strand_id
1 'polypeptide(L)'
;MGKRRRLTLEKKCNLVREFAEKLINEFEEKGKSEKDVLCSMAQWAKEMKFREYWFAIDTKLQRRYECASWFWMVRRLRNYPDYWK
;
A
#
# COMPACT_ATOMS: atom_id res chain seq x y z
N MET A 1 -24.18 19.04 -8.53
CA MET A 1 -23.76 17.86 -7.74
C MET A 1 -22.67 17.11 -8.49
N GLY A 2 -21.40 17.28 -8.11
CA GLY A 2 -20.29 16.61 -8.79
C GLY A 2 -20.33 15.11 -8.54
N LYS A 3 -20.59 14.30 -9.57
CA LYS A 3 -20.43 12.84 -9.51
C LYS A 3 -18.98 12.55 -9.07
N ARG A 4 -18.77 12.06 -7.83
CA ARG A 4 -17.48 11.50 -7.41
C ARG A 4 -17.10 10.43 -8.42
N ARG A 5 -16.14 10.71 -9.30
CA ARG A 5 -15.66 9.74 -10.30
C ARG A 5 -15.06 8.57 -9.52
N ARG A 6 -15.75 7.42 -9.55
CA ARG A 6 -15.25 6.17 -8.98
C ARG A 6 -13.93 5.82 -9.67
N LEU A 7 -12.86 5.62 -8.91
CA LEU A 7 -11.57 5.24 -9.47
C LEU A 7 -11.69 3.90 -10.22
N THR A 8 -11.10 3.84 -11.41
CA THR A 8 -11.03 2.61 -12.20
C THR A 8 -10.10 1.60 -11.52
N LEU A 9 -10.24 0.32 -11.88
CA LEU A 9 -9.38 -0.74 -11.35
C LEU A 9 -7.90 -0.45 -11.58
N GLU A 10 -7.55 0.00 -12.79
CA GLU A 10 -6.18 0.35 -13.19
C GLU A 10 -5.59 1.45 -12.31
N LYS A 11 -6.34 2.52 -12.06
CA LYS A 11 -5.88 3.61 -11.18
C LYS A 11 -5.62 3.13 -9.75
N LYS A 12 -6.46 2.22 -9.23
CA LYS A 12 -6.25 1.63 -7.91
C LYS A 12 -5.00 0.74 -7.89
N CYS A 13 -4.76 -0.04 -8.94
CA CYS A 13 -3.54 -0.85 -9.05
C CYS A 13 -2.28 0.00 -9.08
N ASN A 14 -2.29 1.10 -9.85
CA ASN A 14 -1.13 2.00 -9.93
C ASN A 14 -0.83 2.67 -8.59
N LEU A 15 -1.86 3.17 -7.88
CA LEU A 15 -1.70 3.71 -6.54
C LEU A 15 -1.09 2.70 -5.56
N VAL A 16 -1.52 1.43 -5.66
CA VAL A 16 -0.97 0.38 -4.81
C VAL A 16 0.48 0.05 -5.16
N ARG A 17 0.81 0.03 -6.45
CA ARG A 17 2.18 -0.21 -6.91
C ARG A 17 3.12 0.92 -6.46
N GLU A 18 2.74 2.17 -6.70
CA GLU A 18 3.49 3.35 -6.26
C GLU A 18 3.70 3.34 -4.75
N PHE A 19 2.68 2.90 -4.00
CA PHE A 19 2.80 2.77 -2.57
C PHE A 19 3.87 1.74 -2.15
N ALA A 20 3.86 0.58 -2.80
CA ALA A 20 4.79 -0.49 -2.51
C ALA A 20 6.22 -0.17 -2.93
N GLU A 21 6.39 0.49 -4.07
CA GLU A 21 7.69 0.99 -4.56
C GLU A 21 8.28 2.01 -3.58
N LYS A 22 7.46 2.95 -3.09
CA LYS A 22 7.90 3.91 -2.07
C LYS A 22 8.32 3.21 -0.78
N LEU A 23 7.52 2.25 -0.31
CA LEU A 23 7.85 1.44 0.87
C LEU A 23 9.19 0.71 0.71
N ILE A 24 9.45 0.10 -0.44
CA ILE A 24 10.73 -0.57 -0.72
C ILE A 24 11.89 0.43 -0.67
N ASN A 25 11.75 1.56 -1.37
CA ASN A 25 12.82 2.57 -1.40
C ASN A 25 13.13 3.09 0.02
N GLU A 26 12.12 3.30 0.86
CA GLU A 26 12.28 3.73 2.25
C GLU A 26 12.97 2.66 3.11
N PHE A 27 12.74 1.37 2.85
CA PHE A 27 13.44 0.27 3.51
C PHE A 27 14.89 0.11 3.04
N GLU A 28 15.17 0.41 1.77
CA GLU A 28 16.52 0.37 1.20
C GLU A 28 17.36 1.60 1.60
N GLU A 29 16.71 2.70 1.98
CA GLU A 29 17.36 3.93 2.43
C GLU A 29 18.08 3.69 3.77
N LYS A 30 19.42 3.60 3.72
CA LYS A 30 20.26 3.42 4.91
C LYS A 30 20.08 4.58 5.88
N GLY A 31 19.56 4.29 7.07
CA GLY A 31 19.50 5.26 8.18
C GLY A 31 18.16 5.32 8.91
N LYS A 32 17.10 4.70 8.38
CA LYS A 32 15.81 4.59 9.07
C LYS A 32 15.68 3.23 9.73
N SER A 33 15.13 3.20 10.95
CA SER A 33 14.77 1.93 11.56
C SER A 33 13.54 1.35 10.84
N GLU A 34 13.41 0.04 10.80
CA GLU A 34 12.22 -0.64 10.25
C GLU A 34 10.94 -0.07 10.87
N LYS A 35 10.94 0.22 12.18
CA LYS A 35 9.80 0.79 12.89
C LYS A 35 9.41 2.18 12.36
N ASP A 36 10.39 3.04 12.05
CA ASP A 36 10.14 4.38 11.55
C ASP A 36 9.56 4.33 10.12
N VAL A 37 10.15 3.49 9.26
CA VAL A 37 9.65 3.25 7.90
C VAL A 37 8.21 2.75 7.94
N LEU A 38 7.92 1.76 8.78
CA LEU A 38 6.57 1.21 8.97
C LEU A 38 5.58 2.28 9.48
N CYS A 39 6.00 3.13 10.41
CA CYS A 39 5.16 4.20 10.97
C CYS A 39 4.82 5.28 9.92
N SER A 40 5.81 5.79 9.20
CA SER A 40 5.62 6.77 8.13
C SER A 40 4.73 6.21 7.01
N MET A 41 4.87 4.93 6.69
CA MET A 41 4.07 4.27 5.66
C MET A 41 2.64 3.99 6.11
N ALA A 42 2.41 3.68 7.38
CA ALA A 42 1.08 3.59 7.94
C ALA A 42 0.35 4.94 7.93
N GLN A 43 1.03 6.04 8.28
CA GLN A 43 0.46 7.40 8.19
C GLN A 43 0.08 7.75 6.76
N TRP A 44 0.97 7.53 5.81
CA TRP A 44 0.71 7.82 4.40
C TRP A 44 -0.41 6.94 3.81
N ALA A 45 -0.48 5.67 4.22
CA ALA A 45 -1.57 4.76 3.85
C ALA A 45 -2.94 5.26 4.34
N LYS A 46 -3.00 5.89 5.53
CA LYS A 46 -4.22 6.49 6.07
C LYS A 46 -4.63 7.72 5.25
N GLU A 47 -3.72 8.63 4.98
CA GLU A 47 -3.97 9.85 4.18
C GLU A 47 -4.51 9.53 2.78
N MET A 48 -3.93 8.51 2.14
CA MET A 48 -4.29 8.08 0.79
C MET A 48 -5.57 7.25 0.72
N LYS A 49 -6.22 6.92 1.85
CA LYS A 49 -7.28 5.89 1.93
C LYS A 49 -6.85 4.57 1.29
N PHE A 50 -5.57 4.25 1.38
CA PHE A 50 -4.94 3.09 0.75
C PHE A 50 -5.68 1.80 1.06
N ARG A 51 -6.12 1.64 2.31
CA ARG A 51 -6.88 0.49 2.81
C ARG A 51 -8.15 0.23 2.00
N GLU A 52 -8.89 1.27 1.62
CA GLU A 52 -10.12 1.14 0.80
C GLU A 52 -9.78 0.69 -0.64
N TYR A 53 -8.67 1.17 -1.19
CA TYR A 53 -8.25 0.81 -2.54
C TYR A 53 -7.67 -0.59 -2.60
N TRP A 54 -6.74 -0.91 -1.71
CA TRP A 54 -6.13 -2.23 -1.55
C TRP A 54 -7.18 -3.32 -1.39
N PHE A 55 -8.10 -3.21 -0.42
CA PHE A 55 -9.12 -4.25 -0.22
C PHE A 55 -10.06 -4.42 -1.41
N ALA A 56 -10.37 -3.34 -2.12
CA ALA A 56 -11.22 -3.42 -3.30
C ALA A 56 -10.56 -4.19 -4.47
N ILE A 57 -9.25 -4.38 -4.45
CA ILE A 57 -8.49 -4.98 -5.55
C ILE A 57 -7.54 -6.12 -5.12
N ASP A 58 -7.49 -6.49 -3.83
CA ASP A 58 -6.57 -7.46 -3.23
C ASP A 58 -6.51 -8.78 -4.01
N THR A 59 -7.67 -9.39 -4.29
CA THR A 59 -7.77 -10.63 -5.08
C THR A 59 -7.22 -10.46 -6.50
N LYS A 60 -7.41 -9.29 -7.12
CA LYS A 60 -6.92 -9.02 -8.48
C LYS A 60 -5.42 -8.75 -8.50
N LEU A 61 -4.89 -8.11 -7.45
CA LEU A 61 -3.46 -7.92 -7.27
C LEU A 61 -2.76 -9.24 -6.98
N GLN A 62 -3.32 -10.08 -6.11
CA GLN A 62 -2.79 -11.41 -5.82
C GLN A 62 -2.61 -12.21 -7.12
N ARG A 63 -3.65 -12.33 -7.94
CA ARG A 63 -3.58 -13.07 -9.21
C ARG A 63 -2.54 -12.55 -10.22
N ARG A 64 -2.14 -11.27 -10.11
CA ARG A 64 -1.21 -10.63 -11.06
C ARG A 64 0.21 -10.47 -10.52
N TYR A 65 0.35 -10.36 -9.20
CA TYR A 65 1.58 -9.89 -8.55
C TYR A 65 1.96 -10.72 -7.32
N GLU A 66 1.39 -11.90 -7.10
CA GLU A 66 1.79 -12.79 -5.99
C GLU A 66 3.26 -13.22 -6.04
N CYS A 67 3.92 -13.16 -7.19
CA CYS A 67 5.36 -13.43 -7.30
C CYS A 67 6.22 -12.19 -7.03
N ALA A 68 5.63 -11.00 -6.87
CA ALA A 68 6.38 -9.77 -6.70
C ALA A 68 6.67 -9.51 -5.21
N SER A 69 7.94 -9.27 -4.87
CA SER A 69 8.38 -9.02 -3.49
C SER A 69 7.63 -7.86 -2.82
N TRP A 70 7.32 -6.82 -3.60
CA TRP A 70 6.59 -5.63 -3.15
C TRP A 70 5.16 -5.96 -2.69
N PHE A 71 4.49 -6.93 -3.32
CA PHE A 71 3.11 -7.33 -2.97
C PHE A 71 3.07 -7.95 -1.57
N TRP A 72 4.08 -8.77 -1.24
CA TRP A 72 4.19 -9.39 0.08
C TRP A 72 4.55 -8.39 1.18
N MET A 73 5.35 -7.37 0.88
CA MET A 73 5.60 -6.28 1.83
C MET A 73 4.30 -5.53 2.18
N VAL A 74 3.49 -5.19 1.19
CA VAL A 74 2.19 -4.56 1.42
C VAL A 74 1.25 -5.47 2.22
N ARG A 75 1.23 -6.79 1.93
CA ARG A 75 0.47 -7.75 2.75
C ARG A 75 0.98 -7.87 4.18
N ARG A 76 2.29 -7.77 4.41
CA ARG A 76 2.87 -7.76 5.76
C ARG A 76 2.37 -6.55 6.54
N LEU A 77 2.33 -5.35 5.94
CA LEU A 77 1.78 -4.16 6.58
C LEU A 77 0.36 -4.37 7.12
N ARG A 78 -0.51 -5.03 6.35
CA ARG A 78 -1.88 -5.38 6.79
C ARG A 78 -1.89 -6.16 8.11
N ASN A 79 -0.90 -7.02 8.34
CA ASN A 79 -0.83 -7.89 9.52
C ASN A 79 -0.26 -7.20 10.76
N TYR A 80 0.02 -5.90 10.69
CA TYR A 80 0.41 -5.08 11.83
C TYR A 80 -0.78 -4.23 12.32
N PRO A 81 -1.74 -4.82 13.06
CA PRO A 81 -3.00 -4.16 13.43
C PRO A 81 -2.80 -2.86 14.21
N ASP A 82 -1.75 -2.76 15.01
CA ASP A 82 -1.46 -1.57 15.82
C ASP A 82 -1.11 -0.34 14.98
N TYR A 83 -0.68 -0.52 13.73
CA TYR A 83 -0.35 0.58 12.82
C TYR A 83 -1.58 1.11 12.06
N TRP A 84 -2.70 0.38 12.10
CA TRP A 84 -3.96 0.76 11.45
C TRP A 84 -5.03 1.32 12.41
N LYS A 85 -4.76 1.35 13.72
CA LYS A 85 -5.63 1.96 14.75
C LYS A 85 -5.73 3.46 14.57
#